data_AF-A0A0D7F4Z2-F1
#
_entry.id   AF-A0A0D7F4Z2-F1
#
_cell.length_a   1.000
_cell.length_b   1.000
_cell.length_c   1.000
_cell.angle_alpha   90.00
_cell.angle_beta   90.00
_cell.angle_gamma   90.00
#
_symmetry.space_group_name_H-M   'P 1'
#
loop_
_entity.id
_entity.type
_entity.pdbx_description
1 polymer ?
#
loop_
_entity_poly.entity_id
_entity_poly.type
_entity_poly.pdbx_seq_one_letter_code
_entity_poly.pdbx_strand_id
1 'polypeptide(L)'
;MRHSQHTDTEILYLLHEADAGIPILEICRTAHISERTFYRWRKRYGSLTPPALLAMKELQTENRRLRNLVDRLSERPNQIPNNASLAPPRGPLRPDCGFGQQRSSANASEPIRGASLGRFAFVRGTR
;
A
#
# COMPACT_ATOMS: atom_id res chain seq x y z
N MET A 1 17.37 19.36 -0.62
CA MET A 1 16.72 20.55 -0.02
C MET A 1 17.11 20.61 1.44
N ARG A 2 17.48 21.78 1.96
CA ARG A 2 17.73 21.93 3.40
C ARG A 2 16.42 21.79 4.17
N HIS A 3 16.47 21.13 5.32
CA HIS A 3 15.33 21.01 6.22
C HIS A 3 14.96 22.40 6.78
N SER A 4 13.66 22.65 6.98
CA SER A 4 13.20 23.87 7.66
C SER A 4 13.76 23.88 9.08
N GLN A 5 14.28 25.02 9.53
CA GLN A 5 14.67 25.19 10.93
C GLN A 5 13.44 25.29 11.86
N HIS A 6 12.29 25.64 11.30
CA HIS A 6 11.03 25.78 12.03
C HIS A 6 10.23 24.48 12.05
N THR A 7 9.67 24.17 13.22
CA THR A 7 8.76 23.04 13.39
C THR A 7 7.41 23.31 12.72
N ASP A 8 6.67 22.26 12.34
CA ASP A 8 5.33 22.42 11.74
C ASP A 8 4.37 23.20 12.66
N THR A 9 4.52 23.05 13.97
CA THR A 9 3.73 23.76 14.98
C THR A 9 4.06 25.25 15.05
N GLU A 10 5.34 25.61 14.99
CA GLU A 10 5.77 27.02 14.90
C GLU A 10 5.27 27.68 13.62
N ILE A 11 5.35 26.97 12.49
CA ILE A 11 4.86 27.47 11.21
C ILE A 11 3.37 27.78 11.28
N LEU A 12 2.55 26.90 11.90
CA LEU A 12 1.12 27.17 12.06
C LEU A 12 0.84 28.35 12.98
N TYR A 13 1.61 28.52 14.05
CA TYR A 13 1.46 29.65 14.95
C TYR A 13 1.67 30.98 14.22
N LEU A 14 2.74 31.08 13.42
CA LEU A 14 3.03 32.25 12.60
C LEU A 14 1.95 32.51 11.53
N LEU A 15 1.35 31.47 10.97
CA LEU A 15 0.23 31.63 10.03
C LEU A 15 -1.02 32.14 10.75
N HIS A 16 -1.31 31.64 11.96
CA HIS A 16 -2.44 32.08 12.77
C HIS A 16 -2.29 33.53 13.24
N GLU A 17 -1.08 33.99 13.56
CA GLU A 17 -0.80 35.40 13.83
C GLU A 17 -1.20 36.31 12.66
N ALA A 18 -0.92 35.88 11.43
CA ALA A 18 -1.33 36.62 10.24
C ALA A 18 -2.86 36.62 10.06
N ASP A 19 -3.52 35.50 10.36
CA ASP A 19 -4.99 35.40 10.33
C ASP A 19 -5.64 36.26 11.42
N ALA A 20 -4.96 36.46 12.56
CA ALA A 20 -5.35 37.37 13.62
C ALA A 20 -5.13 38.87 13.28
N GLY A 21 -4.55 39.17 12.11
CA GLY A 21 -4.38 40.52 11.59
C GLY A 21 -3.00 41.14 11.82
N ILE A 22 -2.01 40.39 12.32
CA ILE A 22 -0.64 40.88 12.46
C ILE A 22 -0.02 41.02 11.06
N PRO A 23 0.67 42.14 10.75
CA PRO A 23 1.23 42.35 9.42
C PRO A 23 2.33 41.31 9.11
N ILE A 24 2.25 40.69 7.94
CA ILE A 24 3.17 39.63 7.48
C ILE A 24 4.64 40.08 7.53
N LEU A 25 4.91 41.36 7.26
CA LEU A 25 6.26 41.93 7.35
C LEU A 25 6.87 41.85 8.75
N GLU A 26 6.05 42.05 9.78
CA GLU A 26 6.48 41.98 11.18
C GLU A 26 6.76 40.52 11.57
N ILE A 27 5.85 39.61 11.21
CA ILE A 27 6.02 38.16 11.41
C ILE A 27 7.30 37.65 10.73
N CYS A 28 7.58 38.12 9.51
CA CYS A 28 8.80 37.74 8.79
C CYS A 28 10.07 38.26 9.49
N ARG A 29 10.02 39.46 10.06
CA ARG A 29 11.14 40.05 10.82
C ARG A 29 11.38 39.30 12.13
N THR A 30 10.34 39.02 12.91
CA THR A 30 10.46 38.32 14.20
C THR A 30 10.89 36.87 14.02
N ALA A 31 10.32 36.17 13.03
CA ALA A 31 10.66 34.78 12.73
C ALA A 31 11.94 34.62 11.89
N HIS A 32 12.60 35.71 11.48
CA HIS A 32 13.82 35.71 10.66
C HIS A 32 13.67 34.94 9.33
N ILE A 33 12.52 35.11 8.68
CA ILE A 33 12.19 34.47 7.41
C ILE A 33 11.90 35.49 6.31
N SER A 34 12.02 35.06 5.06
CA SER A 34 11.52 35.85 3.92
C SER A 34 10.03 35.67 3.72
N GLU A 35 9.35 36.69 3.19
CA GLU A 35 7.93 36.63 2.79
C GLU A 35 7.65 35.46 1.82
N ARG A 36 8.60 35.19 0.91
CA ARG A 36 8.51 34.03 0.00
C ARG A 36 8.36 32.72 0.76
N THR A 37 9.04 32.59 1.90
CA THR A 37 8.94 31.40 2.75
C THR A 37 7.60 31.35 3.48
N PHE A 38 7.14 32.49 4.01
CA PHE A 38 5.82 32.60 4.61
C PHE A 38 4.70 32.17 3.67
N TYR A 39 4.66 32.69 2.43
CA TYR A 39 3.62 32.31 1.47
C TYR A 39 3.74 30.86 1.00
N ARG A 40 4.97 30.30 0.93
CA ARG A 40 5.17 28.87 0.67
C ARG A 40 4.56 28.02 1.78
N TRP A 41 4.73 28.42 3.04
CA TRP A 41 4.09 27.77 4.17
C TRP A 41 2.57 27.94 4.14
N ARG A 42 2.06 29.13 3.86
CA ARG A 42 0.61 29.37 3.73
C ARG A 42 -0.03 28.47 2.69
N LYS A 43 0.63 28.21 1.55
CA LYS A 43 0.14 27.25 0.54
C LYS A 43 0.10 25.81 1.04
N ARG A 44 1.04 25.41 1.92
CA ARG A 44 1.17 24.03 2.42
C ARG A 44 0.32 23.75 3.66
N TYR A 45 0.22 24.73 4.56
CA TYR A 45 -0.35 24.58 5.89
C TYR A 45 -1.53 25.53 6.16
N GLY A 46 -1.85 26.47 5.26
CA GLY A 46 -2.92 27.47 5.49
C GLY A 46 -4.34 26.90 5.53
N SER A 47 -4.55 25.65 5.11
CA SER A 47 -5.82 24.93 5.29
C SER A 47 -5.83 24.07 6.56
N LEU A 48 -4.76 24.07 7.34
CA LEU A 48 -4.55 23.20 8.48
C LEU A 48 -4.63 24.03 9.77
N THR A 49 -5.61 23.74 10.61
CA THR A 49 -5.70 24.34 11.94
C THR A 49 -4.77 23.61 12.93
N PRO A 50 -4.33 24.26 14.03
CA PRO A 50 -3.51 23.60 15.06
C PRO A 50 -4.04 22.24 15.57
N PRO A 51 -5.35 22.08 15.89
CA PRO A 51 -5.88 20.77 16.29
C PRO A 51 -5.85 19.74 15.15
N ALA A 52 -6.05 20.17 13.90
CA ALA A 52 -5.94 19.28 12.74
C ALA A 52 -4.50 18.77 12.54
N LEU A 53 -3.48 19.56 12.89
CA LEU A 53 -2.08 19.15 12.82
C LEU A 53 -1.76 18.04 13.83
N LEU A 54 -2.27 18.17 15.07
CA LEU A 54 -2.09 17.16 16.12
C LEU A 54 -2.74 15.84 15.71
N ALA A 55 -4.00 15.89 15.28
CA ALA A 55 -4.71 14.73 14.76
C ALA A 55 -3.98 14.10 13.55
N MET A 56 -3.44 14.91 12.65
CA MET A 56 -2.65 14.42 11.51
C MET A 56 -1.39 13.67 11.97
N LYS A 57 -0.64 14.20 12.95
CA LYS A 57 0.55 13.54 13.50
C LYS A 57 0.22 12.22 14.20
N GLU A 58 -0.86 12.19 14.95
CA GLU A 58 -1.35 10.97 15.61
C GLU A 58 -1.75 9.91 14.56
N LEU A 59 -2.57 10.30 13.57
CA LEU A 59 -2.95 9.43 12.47
C LEU A 59 -1.75 8.90 11.68
N GLN A 60 -0.72 9.73 11.44
CA GLN A 60 0.52 9.28 10.80
C GLN A 60 1.29 8.27 11.64
N THR A 61 1.30 8.45 12.96
CA THR A 61 1.96 7.55 13.91
C THR A 61 1.25 6.20 13.92
N GLU A 62 -0.07 6.21 14.01
CA GLU A 62 -0.89 5.00 13.95
C GLU A 62 -0.79 4.30 12.59
N ASN A 63 -0.84 5.03 11.48
CA ASN A 63 -0.66 4.43 10.15
C ASN A 63 0.70 3.75 10.02
N ARG A 64 1.77 4.35 10.57
CA ARG A 64 3.09 3.72 10.61
C ARG A 64 3.10 2.45 11.47
N ARG A 65 2.49 2.50 12.65
CA ARG A 65 2.36 1.33 13.54
C ARG A 65 1.60 0.19 12.86
N LEU A 66 0.49 0.51 12.20
CA LEU A 66 -0.34 -0.44 11.46
C LEU A 66 0.42 -1.05 10.28
N ARG A 67 1.12 -0.23 9.48
CA ARG A 67 1.98 -0.72 8.39
C ARG A 67 3.03 -1.69 8.91
N ASN A 68 3.78 -1.34 9.96
CA ASN A 68 4.77 -2.24 10.56
C ASN A 68 4.15 -3.55 11.06
N LEU A 69 2.91 -3.53 11.55
CA LEU A 69 2.21 -4.75 11.96
C LEU A 69 1.77 -5.59 10.77
N VAL A 70 1.23 -4.97 9.72
CA VAL A 70 0.90 -5.63 8.46
C VAL A 70 2.13 -6.26 7.83
N ASP A 71 3.24 -5.53 7.75
CA ASP A 71 4.50 -6.02 7.18
C ASP A 71 4.96 -7.28 7.95
N ARG A 72 5.06 -7.21 9.28
CA ARG A 72 5.42 -8.37 10.13
C ARG A 72 4.50 -9.58 9.99
N LEU A 73 3.20 -9.35 9.79
CA LEU A 73 2.24 -10.44 9.60
C LEU A 73 2.35 -11.04 8.19
N SER A 74 2.58 -10.20 7.18
CA SER A 74 2.75 -10.62 5.79
C SER A 74 4.09 -11.33 5.54
N GLU A 75 5.11 -11.00 6.34
CA GLU A 75 6.44 -11.65 6.36
C GLU A 75 6.44 -13.02 7.03
N ARG A 76 5.29 -13.54 7.50
CA ARG A 76 5.15 -14.97 7.78
C ARG A 76 4.71 -15.68 6.49
N PRO A 77 5.63 -16.14 5.62
CA PRO A 77 5.25 -17.15 4.65
C PRO A 77 4.83 -18.40 5.42
N ASN A 78 3.71 -18.97 5.03
CA ASN A 78 3.19 -20.24 5.54
C ASN A 78 4.32 -21.25 5.69
N GLN A 79 4.76 -21.50 6.93
CA GLN A 79 5.47 -22.74 7.25
C GLN A 79 4.42 -23.85 7.19
N ILE A 80 4.12 -24.32 5.98
CA ILE A 80 3.63 -25.68 5.82
C ILE A 80 4.88 -26.53 6.03
N PRO A 81 5.02 -27.28 7.14
CA PRO A 81 6.08 -28.26 7.21
C PRO A 81 5.84 -29.25 6.07
N ASN A 82 6.72 -29.24 5.08
CA ASN A 82 6.80 -30.29 4.08
C ASN A 82 7.29 -31.57 4.79
N ASN A 83 6.40 -32.26 5.51
CA ASN A 83 6.60 -33.65 5.87
C ASN A 83 6.02 -34.56 4.78
N ALA A 84 6.48 -34.34 3.55
CA ALA A 84 6.43 -35.34 2.50
C ALA A 84 7.44 -36.46 2.82
N SER A 85 7.15 -37.27 3.84
CA SER A 85 7.67 -38.63 3.98
C SER A 85 6.92 -39.38 5.10
N LEU A 86 5.62 -39.60 4.90
CA LEU A 86 4.98 -40.77 5.46
C LEU A 86 3.98 -41.29 4.42
N ALA A 87 4.53 -41.78 3.30
CA ALA A 87 3.74 -42.65 2.43
C ALA A 87 3.34 -43.88 3.26
N PRO A 88 2.05 -44.25 3.31
CA PRO A 88 1.66 -45.49 3.97
C PRO A 88 2.34 -46.67 3.27
N PRO A 89 2.69 -47.76 3.99
CA PRO A 89 3.37 -48.90 3.40
C PRO A 89 2.53 -49.39 2.23
N ARG A 90 3.10 -49.34 1.02
CA ARG A 90 2.49 -49.93 -0.17
C ARG A 90 2.38 -51.42 0.11
N GLY A 91 1.15 -51.89 0.34
CA GLY A 91 0.84 -53.31 0.46
C GLY A 91 1.29 -54.06 -0.79
N PRO A 92 1.48 -55.39 -0.71
CA PRO A 92 2.06 -56.16 -1.81
C PRO A 92 1.21 -56.00 -3.07
N LEU A 93 1.88 -55.64 -4.16
CA LEU A 93 1.30 -55.62 -5.51
C LEU A 93 0.74 -57.03 -5.79
N ARG A 94 -0.58 -57.14 -5.92
CA ARG A 94 -1.22 -58.39 -6.34
C ARG A 94 -0.80 -58.69 -7.79
N PRO A 95 -0.46 -59.95 -8.13
CA PRO A 95 -0.18 -60.30 -9.51
C PRO A 95 -1.47 -60.34 -10.32
N ASP A 96 -1.37 -59.84 -11.54
CA ASP A 96 -2.42 -59.78 -12.55
C ASP A 96 -3.12 -61.11 -12.78
N CYS A 97 -4.44 -61.07 -12.98
CA CYS A 97 -5.19 -62.02 -13.82
C CYS A 97 -6.63 -61.53 -14.05
N GLY A 98 -6.93 -61.12 -15.29
CA GLY A 98 -8.22 -61.45 -15.94
C GLY A 98 -9.26 -60.36 -16.17
N PHE A 99 -9.46 -60.07 -17.48
CA PHE A 99 -10.75 -59.90 -18.19
C PHE A 99 -11.64 -58.65 -18.00
N GLY A 100 -12.00 -58.03 -19.14
CA GLY A 100 -13.30 -57.37 -19.37
C GLY A 100 -13.24 -55.86 -19.66
N GLN A 101 -12.90 -55.41 -20.88
CA GLN A 101 -13.82 -55.16 -22.02
C GLN A 101 -14.24 -53.68 -22.20
N GLN A 102 -13.65 -53.07 -23.24
CA GLN A 102 -14.23 -52.17 -24.26
C GLN A 102 -15.35 -51.16 -23.88
N ARG A 103 -15.07 -49.87 -24.12
CA ARG A 103 -15.77 -49.06 -25.16
C ARG A 103 -14.99 -47.75 -25.40
N SER A 104 -14.25 -47.65 -26.50
CA SER A 104 -14.66 -47.11 -27.81
C SER A 104 -14.72 -45.57 -27.88
N SER A 105 -13.75 -45.05 -28.64
CA SER A 105 -13.90 -44.04 -29.70
C SER A 105 -14.52 -42.68 -29.37
N ALA A 106 -13.73 -41.61 -29.50
CA ALA A 106 -14.01 -40.53 -30.46
C ALA A 106 -12.85 -39.53 -30.56
N ASN A 107 -12.23 -39.53 -31.74
CA ASN A 107 -11.91 -38.38 -32.58
C ASN A 107 -10.94 -37.28 -32.08
N ALA A 108 -9.84 -37.20 -32.83
CA ALA A 108 -8.88 -36.12 -32.88
C ALA A 108 -9.50 -34.77 -33.28
N SER A 109 -9.05 -33.70 -32.62
CA SER A 109 -8.61 -32.43 -33.26
C SER A 109 -8.28 -31.42 -32.17
N GLU A 110 -7.00 -31.12 -31.96
CA GLU A 110 -6.64 -29.83 -31.38
C GLU A 110 -6.89 -28.73 -32.42
N PRO A 111 -7.28 -27.53 -31.97
CA PRO A 111 -6.44 -26.39 -32.34
C PRO A 111 -6.13 -25.45 -31.16
N ILE A 112 -4.83 -25.17 -31.10
CA ILE A 112 -4.14 -23.98 -30.63
C ILE A 112 -5.02 -22.71 -30.54
N ARG A 113 -4.92 -22.03 -29.39
CA ARG A 113 -4.85 -20.56 -29.16
C ARG A 113 -5.78 -20.08 -28.05
N GLY A 114 -5.47 -20.46 -26.80
CA GLY A 114 -6.03 -19.82 -25.61
C GLY A 114 -5.19 -18.62 -25.19
N ALA A 115 -5.37 -17.47 -25.85
CA ALA A 115 -4.89 -16.20 -25.30
C ALA A 115 -5.67 -15.91 -24.02
N SER A 116 -5.00 -16.00 -22.86
CA SER A 116 -5.57 -15.63 -21.57
C SER A 116 -5.80 -14.11 -21.54
N LEU A 117 -6.97 -13.66 -22.00
CA LEU A 117 -7.40 -12.29 -21.77
C LEU A 117 -7.68 -12.13 -20.28
N GLY A 118 -6.73 -11.49 -19.60
CA GLY A 118 -6.83 -11.14 -18.20
C GLY A 118 -8.08 -10.31 -17.89
N ARG A 119 -8.50 -10.38 -16.63
CA ARG A 119 -9.76 -9.93 -16.02
C ARG A 119 -10.11 -8.43 -16.18
N PHE A 120 -9.38 -7.66 -16.97
CA PHE A 120 -9.51 -6.21 -17.09
C PHE A 120 -9.46 -5.69 -18.54
N ALA A 121 -9.53 -6.55 -19.55
CA ALA A 121 -9.50 -6.15 -20.96
C ALA A 121 -10.67 -5.23 -21.39
N PHE A 122 -11.76 -5.18 -20.63
CA PHE A 122 -12.94 -4.35 -20.94
C PHE A 122 -12.82 -2.88 -20.49
N VAL A 123 -11.83 -2.51 -19.69
CA VAL A 123 -11.79 -1.17 -19.05
C VAL A 123 -11.17 -0.08 -19.93
N ARG A 124 -10.70 -0.41 -21.14
CA ARG A 124 -10.17 0.59 -22.07
C ARG A 124 -10.77 0.43 -23.46
N GLY A 125 -11.92 1.04 -23.67
CA GLY A 125 -12.46 1.19 -25.01
C GLY A 125 -13.84 1.84 -25.08
N THR A 126 -13.93 3.14 -24.79
CA THR A 126 -14.82 4.06 -25.52
C THR A 126 -14.26 5.48 -25.39
N ARG A 127 -13.96 6.09 -26.54
CA ARG A 127 -13.96 7.55 -26.72
C ARG A 127 -15.32 7.93 -27.28
#